data_AF-A0A3D9G0A7-F1
#
_entry.id   AF-A0A3D9G0A7-F1
#
_cell.length_a   1.000
_cell.length_b   1.000
_cell.length_c   1.000
_cell.angle_alpha   90.00
_cell.angle_beta   90.00
_cell.angle_gamma   90.00
#
_symmetry.space_group_name_H-M   'P 1'
#
loop_
_entity.id
_entity.type
_entity.pdbx_description
1 polymer ?
#
loop_
_entity_poly.entity_id
_entity_poly.type
_entity_poly.pdbx_seq_one_letter_code
_entity_poly.pdbx_strand_id
1 'polypeptide(L)'
;MSEELQSQFDEFDKPEIIRRKLLPWWIKTFCWIFMFMAVCGLGTIIASAFSTNVHLSLYGFETNTAYSLVGFFIILVISLKGYAGYLLWFEKANAISIAKIDAIVGVVICLVSMFILPLTTENGHFSLRLEILLLIPYYIKMNKIEYQWDNLETI
;
A
#
# COMPACT_ATOMS: atom_id res chain seq x y z
N MET A 1 -43.67 10.08 -25.37
CA MET A 1 -42.65 10.44 -24.36
C MET A 1 -41.75 11.45 -25.02
N SER A 2 -41.62 12.67 -24.48
CA SER A 2 -40.78 13.72 -25.10
C SER A 2 -39.31 13.37 -24.93
N GLU A 3 -38.47 13.70 -25.92
CA GLU A 3 -37.02 13.50 -25.88
C GLU A 3 -36.39 14.18 -24.64
N GLU A 4 -36.96 15.30 -24.20
CA GLU A 4 -36.54 16.01 -22.97
C GLU A 4 -36.83 15.23 -21.69
N LEU A 5 -37.91 14.44 -21.65
CA LEU A 5 -38.21 13.60 -20.49
C LEU A 5 -37.24 12.41 -20.44
N GLN A 6 -36.90 11.86 -21.60
CA GLN A 6 -35.99 10.74 -21.73
C GLN A 6 -34.55 11.12 -21.34
N SER A 7 -34.10 12.33 -21.71
CA SER A 7 -32.79 12.85 -21.28
C SER A 7 -32.70 13.12 -19.78
N GLN A 8 -33.79 13.55 -19.13
CA GLN A 8 -33.84 13.71 -17.68
C GLN A 8 -33.72 12.36 -16.96
N PHE A 9 -34.35 11.30 -17.47
CA PHE A 9 -34.22 9.96 -16.90
C PHE A 9 -32.83 9.36 -17.12
N ASP A 10 -32.21 9.59 -18.28
CA ASP A 10 -30.83 9.16 -18.56
C ASP A 10 -29.79 9.82 -17.64
N GLU A 11 -30.07 11.02 -17.12
CA GLU A 11 -29.22 11.70 -16.13
C GLU A 11 -29.27 11.03 -14.74
N PHE A 12 -30.42 10.46 -14.36
CA PHE A 12 -30.58 9.70 -13.10
C PHE A 12 -29.98 8.29 -13.17
N ASP A 13 -29.88 7.71 -14.36
CA ASP A 13 -29.31 6.38 -14.59
C ASP A 13 -27.78 6.37 -14.75
N LYS A 14 -27.09 7.51 -14.52
CA LYS A 14 -25.62 7.55 -14.50
C LYS A 14 -25.11 6.53 -13.45
N PRO A 15 -24.45 5.43 -13.88
CA PRO A 15 -23.97 4.45 -12.94
C PRO A 15 -22.90 5.10 -12.07
N GLU A 16 -23.00 4.94 -10.74
CA GLU A 16 -21.97 5.38 -9.83
C GLU A 16 -20.60 4.89 -10.33
N ILE A 17 -19.70 5.84 -10.60
CA ILE A 17 -18.42 5.54 -11.24
C ILE A 17 -17.51 4.87 -10.20
N ILE A 18 -17.52 3.53 -10.18
CA ILE A 18 -16.69 2.72 -9.29
C ILE A 18 -15.24 2.74 -9.78
N ARG A 19 -14.40 3.58 -9.18
CA ARG A 19 -12.95 3.72 -9.47
C ARG A 19 -12.19 2.41 -9.22
N ARG A 20 -12.65 1.57 -8.28
CA ARG A 20 -12.08 0.23 -8.02
C ARG A 20 -12.08 -0.68 -9.24
N LYS A 21 -12.90 -0.43 -10.28
CA LYS A 21 -12.87 -1.25 -11.50
C LYS A 21 -11.56 -1.08 -12.28
N LEU A 22 -10.87 0.04 -12.15
CA LEU A 22 -9.57 0.30 -12.77
C LEU A 22 -8.44 -0.55 -12.15
N LEU A 23 -8.59 -0.93 -10.88
CA LEU A 23 -7.59 -1.69 -10.16
C LEU A 23 -7.62 -3.17 -10.60
N PRO A 24 -6.49 -3.73 -11.07
CA PRO A 24 -6.41 -5.16 -11.37
C PRO A 24 -6.62 -5.98 -10.09
N TRP A 25 -7.13 -7.21 -10.25
CA TRP A 25 -7.49 -8.07 -9.13
C TRP A 25 -6.35 -8.31 -8.14
N TRP A 26 -5.12 -8.46 -8.64
CA TRP A 26 -3.93 -8.62 -7.80
C TRP A 26 -3.74 -7.45 -6.83
N ILE A 27 -3.87 -6.19 -7.29
CA ILE A 27 -3.71 -5.00 -6.42
C ILE A 27 -4.79 -4.95 -5.34
N LYS A 28 -6.02 -5.37 -5.66
CA LYS A 28 -7.11 -5.46 -4.67
C LYS A 28 -6.75 -6.42 -3.54
N THR A 29 -6.18 -7.58 -3.87
CA THR A 29 -5.72 -8.56 -2.89
C THR A 29 -4.61 -7.96 -2.01
N PHE A 30 -3.62 -7.29 -2.60
CA PHE A 30 -2.54 -6.64 -1.83
C PHE A 30 -3.05 -5.51 -0.93
N CYS A 31 -3.99 -4.68 -1.39
CA CYS A 31 -4.58 -3.65 -0.54
C CYS A 31 -5.23 -4.26 0.70
N TRP A 32 -5.98 -5.36 0.54
CA TRP A 32 -6.62 -6.03 1.67
C TRP A 32 -5.59 -6.63 2.64
N ILE A 33 -4.57 -7.30 2.12
CA ILE A 33 -3.47 -7.86 2.93
C ILE A 33 -2.76 -6.75 3.71
N PHE A 34 -2.39 -5.64 3.07
CA PHE A 34 -1.68 -4.55 3.75
C PHE A 34 -2.54 -3.83 4.79
N MET A 35 -3.85 -3.66 4.53
CA MET A 35 -4.77 -3.14 5.55
C MET A 35 -4.81 -4.07 6.77
N PHE A 36 -4.94 -5.38 6.56
CA PHE A 36 -4.93 -6.35 7.66
C PHE A 36 -3.59 -6.35 8.41
N MET A 37 -2.47 -6.36 7.68
CA MET A 37 -1.12 -6.27 8.27
C MET A 37 -0.93 -4.99 9.08
N ALA A 38 -1.47 -3.85 8.64
CA ALA A 38 -1.40 -2.61 9.41
C ALA A 38 -2.17 -2.68 10.72
N VAL A 39 -3.36 -3.29 10.72
CA VAL A 39 -4.12 -3.54 11.96
C VAL A 39 -3.33 -4.46 12.88
N CYS A 40 -2.77 -5.57 12.37
CA CYS A 40 -1.92 -6.46 13.15
C CYS A 40 -0.67 -5.75 13.68
N GLY A 41 0.00 -4.95 12.83
CA GLY A 41 1.19 -4.19 13.16
C GLY A 41 0.94 -3.19 14.29
N LEU A 42 -0.14 -2.42 14.23
CA LEU A 42 -0.55 -1.54 15.33
C LEU A 42 -0.95 -2.35 16.58
N GLY A 43 -1.62 -3.49 16.39
CA GLY A 43 -1.93 -4.43 17.45
C GLY A 43 -0.70 -4.95 18.19
N THR A 44 0.46 -5.06 17.52
CA THR A 44 1.72 -5.47 18.17
C THR A 44 2.17 -4.50 19.25
N ILE A 45 1.82 -3.21 19.16
CA ILE A 45 2.12 -2.22 20.21
C ILE A 45 1.39 -2.59 21.49
N ILE A 46 0.10 -2.93 21.38
CA ILE A 46 -0.73 -3.33 22.51
C ILE A 46 -0.30 -4.72 23.00
N ALA A 47 -0.07 -5.67 22.09
CA ALA A 47 0.36 -7.02 22.44
C ALA A 47 1.74 -7.04 23.11
N SER A 48 2.63 -6.10 22.78
CA SER A 48 3.93 -5.96 23.44
C SER A 48 3.84 -5.56 24.91
N ALA A 49 2.68 -5.05 25.37
CA ALA A 49 2.43 -4.83 26.79
C ALA A 49 2.15 -6.14 27.56
N PHE A 50 1.74 -7.20 26.86
CA PHE A 50 1.38 -8.50 27.44
C PHE A 50 2.39 -9.61 27.10
N SER A 51 3.14 -9.48 26.01
CA SER A 51 4.16 -10.43 25.56
C SER A 51 5.43 -9.71 25.16
N THR A 52 6.59 -10.17 25.65
CA THR A 52 7.89 -9.56 25.37
C THR A 52 8.53 -10.03 24.06
N ASN A 53 7.95 -11.04 23.40
CA ASN A 53 8.49 -11.62 22.17
C ASN A 53 7.51 -11.41 21.02
N VAL A 54 7.68 -10.31 20.30
CA VAL A 54 6.91 -10.03 19.08
C VAL A 54 7.88 -9.89 17.92
N HIS A 55 7.90 -10.90 17.06
CA HIS A 55 8.74 -10.90 15.87
C HIS A 55 8.11 -10.00 14.79
N LEU A 56 8.79 -8.89 14.49
CA LEU A 56 8.44 -7.95 13.42
C LEU A 56 9.56 -8.00 12.38
N SER A 57 9.21 -8.33 11.14
CA SER A 57 10.14 -8.33 10.02
C SER A 57 9.53 -7.65 8.80
N LEU A 58 10.20 -6.64 8.26
CA LEU A 58 9.77 -5.99 7.02
C LEU A 58 10.97 -5.39 6.29
N TYR A 59 11.03 -5.59 4.96
CA TYR A 59 12.14 -5.13 4.13
C TYR A 59 13.50 -5.53 4.73
N GLY A 60 13.46 -6.69 5.42
CA GLY A 60 14.48 -7.43 6.17
C GLY A 60 15.27 -6.64 7.20
N PHE A 61 14.65 -5.59 7.72
CA PHE A 61 14.84 -5.28 9.13
C PHE A 61 14.01 -6.26 9.94
N GLU A 62 14.61 -6.78 11.01
CA GLU A 62 13.94 -7.66 11.96
C GLU A 62 14.14 -7.16 13.39
N THR A 63 13.13 -7.34 14.22
CA THR A 63 13.21 -7.07 15.65
C THR A 63 12.27 -7.99 16.41
N ASN A 64 12.61 -8.27 17.66
CA ASN A 64 11.81 -9.09 18.57
C ASN A 64 10.98 -8.24 19.54
N THR A 65 11.08 -6.90 19.44
CA THR A 65 10.38 -5.97 20.32
C THR A 65 9.78 -4.81 19.52
N ALA A 66 8.48 -4.52 19.75
CA ALA A 66 7.82 -3.38 19.10
C ALA A 66 8.33 -2.02 19.60
N TYR A 67 8.76 -1.94 20.86
CA TYR A 67 9.27 -0.71 21.50
C TYR A 67 10.74 -0.39 21.17
N SER A 68 11.30 -1.00 20.11
CA SER A 68 12.62 -0.64 19.58
C SER A 68 12.49 0.41 18.46
N LEU A 69 13.55 1.18 18.21
CA LEU A 69 13.57 2.14 17.10
C LEU A 69 13.26 1.46 15.75
N VAL A 70 13.80 0.26 15.55
CA VAL A 70 13.55 -0.58 14.37
C VAL A 70 12.10 -1.09 14.34
N GLY A 71 11.54 -1.49 15.49
CA GLY A 71 10.14 -1.93 15.59
C GLY A 71 9.16 -0.83 15.25
N PHE A 72 9.38 0.37 15.79
CA PHE A 72 8.57 1.54 15.47
C PHE A 72 8.67 1.91 13.98
N PHE A 73 9.87 1.85 13.41
CA PHE A 73 10.08 2.07 11.99
C PHE A 73 9.32 1.04 11.13
N ILE A 74 9.40 -0.26 11.45
CA ILE A 74 8.67 -1.31 10.73
C ILE A 74 7.16 -1.06 10.81
N ILE A 75 6.63 -0.75 12.01
CA ILE A 75 5.21 -0.48 12.20
C ILE A 75 4.76 0.74 11.40
N LEU A 76 5.57 1.81 11.34
CA LEU A 76 5.30 2.98 10.51
C LEU A 76 5.20 2.62 9.03
N VAL A 77 6.12 1.82 8.51
CA VAL A 77 6.13 1.43 7.10
C VAL A 77 4.94 0.52 6.77
N ILE A 78 4.61 -0.45 7.64
CA ILE A 78 3.41 -1.28 7.46
C ILE A 78 2.15 -0.40 7.54
N SER A 79 2.11 0.58 8.44
CA SER A 79 0.98 1.51 8.57
C SER A 79 0.80 2.36 7.31
N LEU A 80 1.89 2.86 6.71
CA LEU A 80 1.85 3.59 5.45
C LEU A 80 1.26 2.72 4.33
N LYS A 81 1.64 1.44 4.27
CA LYS A 81 1.08 0.47 3.31
C LYS A 81 -0.39 0.22 3.51
N GLY A 82 -0.81 -0.01 4.75
CA GLY A 82 -2.22 -0.17 5.09
C GLY A 82 -3.02 1.08 4.75
N TYR A 83 -2.46 2.27 5.00
CA TYR A 83 -3.10 3.55 4.66
C TYR A 83 -3.24 3.74 3.15
N ALA A 84 -2.19 3.46 2.37
CA ALA A 84 -2.26 3.48 0.90
C ALA A 84 -3.30 2.48 0.38
N GLY A 85 -3.32 1.26 0.92
CA GLY A 85 -4.30 0.22 0.61
C GLY A 85 -5.74 0.65 0.93
N TYR A 86 -5.94 1.30 2.07
CA TYR A 86 -7.21 1.87 2.49
C TYR A 86 -7.69 2.95 1.51
N LEU A 87 -6.84 3.92 1.16
CA LEU A 87 -7.22 4.98 0.22
C LEU A 87 -7.61 4.42 -1.15
N LEU A 88 -6.86 3.43 -1.65
CA LEU A 88 -7.17 2.74 -2.91
C LEU A 88 -8.48 1.96 -2.83
N TRP A 89 -8.74 1.30 -1.70
CA TRP A 89 -9.96 0.53 -1.50
C TRP A 89 -11.21 1.40 -1.36
N PHE A 90 -11.08 2.56 -0.71
CA PHE A 90 -12.16 3.53 -0.51
C PHE A 90 -12.21 4.63 -1.58
N GLU A 91 -11.54 4.42 -2.71
CA GLU A 91 -11.69 5.23 -3.94
C GLU A 91 -11.40 6.74 -3.75
N LYS A 92 -10.49 7.08 -2.82
CA LYS A 92 -10.16 8.48 -2.52
C LYS A 92 -9.39 9.13 -3.69
N ALA A 93 -9.60 10.43 -3.91
CA ALA A 93 -8.91 11.19 -4.95
C ALA A 93 -7.38 11.10 -4.80
N ASN A 94 -6.86 11.25 -3.57
CA ASN A 94 -5.42 11.18 -3.29
C ASN A 94 -4.83 9.75 -3.28
N ALA A 95 -5.63 8.71 -3.57
CA ALA A 95 -5.19 7.33 -3.41
C ALA A 95 -4.00 6.96 -4.29
N ILE A 96 -4.03 7.38 -5.57
CA ILE A 96 -2.95 7.08 -6.52
C ILE A 96 -1.65 7.78 -6.12
N SER A 97 -1.72 9.05 -5.70
CA SER A 97 -0.56 9.82 -5.24
C SER A 97 0.11 9.19 -4.02
N ILE A 98 -0.68 8.81 -3.02
CA ILE A 98 -0.15 8.14 -1.81
C ILE A 98 0.39 6.75 -2.12
N ALA A 99 -0.28 6.00 -3.00
CA ALA A 99 0.19 4.69 -3.47
C ALA A 99 1.54 4.77 -4.19
N LYS A 100 1.75 5.80 -5.02
CA LYS A 100 3.05 6.06 -5.67
C LYS A 100 4.13 6.39 -4.64
N ILE A 101 3.81 7.22 -3.64
CA ILE A 101 4.75 7.55 -2.57
C ILE A 101 5.14 6.29 -1.78
N ASP A 102 4.18 5.44 -1.39
CA ASP A 102 4.46 4.18 -0.70
C ASP A 102 5.38 3.25 -1.54
N ALA A 103 5.15 3.18 -2.86
CA ALA A 103 6.00 2.40 -3.75
C ALA A 103 7.44 2.96 -3.79
N ILE A 104 7.60 4.28 -3.89
CA ILE A 104 8.94 4.90 -3.88
C ILE A 104 9.63 4.67 -2.54
N VAL A 105 8.93 4.91 -1.43
CA VAL A 105 9.44 4.69 -0.07
C VAL A 105 9.87 3.25 0.11
N GLY A 106 9.06 2.28 -0.33
CA GLY A 106 9.42 0.87 -0.26
C GLY A 106 10.65 0.50 -1.08
N VAL A 107 10.80 1.06 -2.30
CA VAL A 107 12.02 0.87 -3.12
C VAL A 107 13.23 1.43 -2.39
N VAL A 108 13.15 2.65 -1.88
CA VAL A 108 14.24 3.30 -1.13
C VAL A 108 14.63 2.46 0.08
N ILE A 109 13.67 2.00 0.88
CA ILE A 109 13.96 1.16 2.06
C ILE A 109 14.61 -0.16 1.65
N CYS A 110 14.16 -0.80 0.57
CA CYS A 110 14.77 -2.04 0.09
C CYS A 110 16.21 -1.82 -0.41
N LEU A 111 16.49 -0.70 -1.10
CA LEU A 111 17.85 -0.35 -1.52
C LEU A 111 18.73 -0.09 -0.31
N VAL A 112 18.27 0.74 0.63
CA VAL A 112 18.98 1.05 1.87
C VAL A 112 19.29 -0.24 2.63
N SER A 113 18.32 -1.14 2.79
CA SER A 113 18.56 -2.39 3.51
C SER A 113 19.51 -3.34 2.75
N MET A 114 19.47 -3.35 1.42
CA MET A 114 20.41 -4.13 0.59
C MET A 114 21.86 -3.65 0.69
N PHE A 115 22.10 -2.35 0.93
CA PHE A 115 23.46 -1.81 1.09
C PHE A 115 23.92 -1.77 2.55
N ILE A 116 23.03 -1.50 3.50
CA ILE A 116 23.40 -1.32 4.92
C ILE A 116 23.48 -2.66 5.67
N LEU A 117 22.52 -3.58 5.48
CA LEU A 117 22.49 -4.85 6.23
C LEU A 117 23.72 -5.74 5.99
N PRO A 118 24.22 -5.96 4.75
CA PRO A 118 25.40 -6.79 4.56
C PRO A 118 26.69 -6.14 5.08
N LEU A 119 26.69 -4.82 5.37
CA LEU A 119 27.82 -4.16 6.04
C LEU A 119 27.82 -4.40 7.56
N THR A 120 26.68 -4.80 8.14
CA THR A 120 26.54 -5.06 9.58
C THR A 120 26.45 -6.55 9.92
N THR A 121 26.30 -7.44 8.95
CA THR A 121 26.25 -8.90 9.15
C THR A 121 27.37 -9.61 8.40
N GLU A 122 28.16 -10.43 9.11
CA GLU A 122 29.38 -11.09 8.57
C GLU A 122 29.10 -12.13 7.46
N ASN A 123 27.85 -12.56 7.26
CA ASN A 123 27.45 -13.56 6.25
C ASN A 123 26.67 -12.91 5.11
N GLY A 124 27.32 -12.00 4.37
CA GLY A 124 26.75 -11.19 3.30
C GLY A 124 26.21 -11.99 2.10
N HIS A 125 25.05 -12.60 2.27
CA HIS A 125 24.24 -13.09 1.16
C HIS A 125 23.40 -11.94 0.62
N PHE A 126 23.64 -11.54 -0.63
CA PHE A 126 22.77 -10.62 -1.36
C PHE A 126 21.41 -11.29 -1.60
N SER A 127 20.49 -11.16 -0.64
CA SER A 127 19.09 -11.52 -0.84
C SER A 127 18.45 -10.43 -1.69
N LEU A 128 18.47 -10.60 -3.03
CA LEU A 128 17.66 -9.77 -3.92
C LEU A 128 16.21 -9.86 -3.44
N ARG A 129 15.70 -8.74 -2.94
CA ARG A 129 14.35 -8.66 -2.39
C ARG A 129 13.37 -8.73 -3.55
N LEU A 130 12.65 -9.86 -3.65
CA LEU A 130 11.50 -10.03 -4.56
C LEU A 130 10.45 -8.92 -4.36
N GLU A 131 10.49 -8.24 -3.21
CA GLU A 131 9.72 -7.04 -2.90
C GLU A 131 9.96 -5.91 -3.94
N ILE A 132 11.20 -5.65 -4.38
CA ILE A 132 11.50 -4.62 -5.40
C ILE A 132 10.85 -4.99 -6.74
N LEU A 133 10.95 -6.26 -7.15
CA LEU A 133 10.35 -6.78 -8.37
C LEU A 133 8.83 -6.57 -8.39
N LEU A 134 8.20 -6.58 -7.21
CA LEU A 134 6.77 -6.40 -7.02
C LEU A 134 6.35 -4.92 -7.00
N LEU A 135 7.21 -4.04 -6.50
CA LEU A 135 6.96 -2.60 -6.38
C LEU A 135 7.04 -1.86 -7.74
N ILE A 136 7.94 -2.27 -8.63
CA ILE A 136 8.08 -1.68 -9.97
C ILE A 136 6.81 -1.79 -10.83
N PRO A 137 6.25 -2.98 -11.09
CA PRO A 137 5.03 -3.12 -11.89
C PRO A 137 3.83 -2.47 -11.21
N TYR A 138 3.78 -2.47 -9.87
CA TYR A 138 2.79 -1.74 -9.10
C TYR A 138 2.83 -0.23 -9.39
N TYR A 139 4.02 0.39 -9.31
CA TYR A 139 4.20 1.82 -9.61
C TYR A 139 3.80 2.17 -11.05
N ILE A 140 4.25 1.39 -12.04
CA ILE A 140 3.91 1.61 -13.45
C ILE A 140 2.39 1.53 -13.64
N LYS A 141 1.73 0.57 -13.00
CA LYS A 141 0.28 0.42 -13.08
C LYS A 141 -0.46 1.60 -12.45
N MET A 142 -0.02 2.07 -11.28
CA MET A 142 -0.57 3.26 -10.61
C MET A 142 -0.44 4.51 -11.50
N ASN A 143 0.72 4.73 -12.11
CA ASN A 143 0.93 5.87 -13.02
C ASN A 143 0.04 5.79 -14.27
N LYS A 144 -0.20 4.59 -14.80
CA LYS A 144 -1.07 4.42 -15.98
C LYS A 144 -2.54 4.71 -15.68
N ILE A 145 -3.01 4.39 -14.47
CA ILE A 145 -4.42 4.58 -14.09
C ILE A 145 -4.68 5.96 -13.48
N GLU A 146 -3.64 6.74 -13.11
CA GLU A 146 -3.76 8.07 -12.51
C GLU A 146 -4.67 9.00 -13.33
N TYR A 147 -4.39 9.12 -14.63
CA TYR A 147 -5.20 9.95 -15.51
C TYR A 147 -6.66 9.50 -15.56
N GLN A 148 -6.91 8.18 -15.56
CA GLN A 148 -8.29 7.67 -15.54
C GLN A 148 -8.94 7.90 -14.18
N TRP A 149 -8.19 7.73 -13.09
CA TRP A 149 -8.68 7.90 -11.73
C TRP A 149 -9.13 9.33 -11.43
N ASP A 150 -8.36 10.32 -11.91
CA ASP A 150 -8.63 11.74 -11.70
C ASP A 150 -9.75 12.26 -12.62
N ASN A 151 -9.82 11.79 -13.88
CA ASN A 151 -10.86 12.20 -14.83
C ASN A 151 -12.17 11.41 -14.72
N LEU A 152 -12.25 10.41 -13.85
CA LEU A 152 -13.52 9.72 -13.57
C LEU A 152 -14.50 10.57 -12.74
N GLU A 153 -14.09 11.73 -12.21
CA GLU A 153 -15.03 12.69 -11.60
C GLU A 153 -15.76 13.57 -12.63
N THR A 154 -15.31 13.57 -13.89
CA THR A 154 -15.77 14.53 -14.92
C THR A 154 -16.60 13.92 -16.07
N ILE A 155 -17.13 12.70 -15.92
CA ILE A 155 -17.99 12.05 -16.95
C ILE A 155 -19.47 12.08 -16.59
#